data_AF-A0A1E1W0G4-F1
#
_entry.id   AF-A0A1E1W0G4-F1
#
_cell.length_a   1.000
_cell.length_b   1.000
_cell.length_c   1.000
_cell.angle_alpha   90.00
_cell.angle_beta   90.00
_cell.angle_gamma   90.00
#
_symmetry.space_group_name_H-M   'P 1'
#
loop_
_entity.id
_entity.type
_entity.pdbx_description
1 polymer ?
#
loop_
_entity_poly.entity_id
_entity_poly.type
_entity_poly.pdbx_seq_one_letter_code
_entity_poly.pdbx_strand_id
1 'polypeptide(L)'
;AKPDILYHRLTPKDKFLIIASDGIWDMLTPLQAVKLVGEHMKGKVHFNPLKLPKKDIQLGDINELLLHRKESLKSKPKDRNAATHLIRHAIGGTEYGVD
;
A
#
# COMPACT_ATOMS: atom_id res chain seq x y z
N ALA A 1 -18.53 30.47 0.67
CA ALA A 1 -17.42 29.69 1.23
C ALA A 1 -16.13 30.09 0.50
N LYS A 2 -15.10 30.52 1.22
CA LYS A 2 -13.78 30.84 0.64
C LYS A 2 -12.82 29.71 1.04
N PRO A 3 -12.20 28.99 0.09
CA PRO A 3 -11.28 27.91 0.43
C PRO A 3 -9.89 28.45 0.77
N ASP A 4 -9.14 27.68 1.56
CA ASP A 4 -7.70 27.85 1.69
C ASP A 4 -6.98 27.15 0.54
N ILE A 5 -6.02 27.84 -0.07
CA ILE A 5 -5.28 27.34 -1.23
C ILE A 5 -3.82 27.10 -0.82
N LEU A 6 -3.35 25.86 -0.94
CA LEU A 6 -1.98 25.45 -0.68
C LEU A 6 -1.34 24.90 -1.96
N TYR A 7 -0.11 25.32 -2.25
CA TYR A 7 0.70 24.82 -3.36
C TYR A 7 1.86 23.97 -2.85
N HIS A 8 2.01 22.76 -3.38
CA HIS A 8 3.16 21.88 -3.14
C HIS A 8 3.66 21.31 -4.47
N ARG A 9 4.95 21.49 -4.77
CA ARG A 9 5.58 20.88 -5.94
C ARG A 9 6.02 19.46 -5.57
N LEU A 10 5.47 18.47 -6.27
CA LEU A 10 5.79 17.06 -6.04
C LEU A 10 7.28 16.77 -6.26
N THR A 11 7.84 15.97 -5.36
CA THR A 11 9.19 15.42 -5.42
C THR A 11 9.13 13.90 -5.61
N PRO A 12 10.22 13.24 -6.04
CA PRO A 12 10.26 11.78 -6.11
C PRO A 12 10.03 11.07 -4.76
N LYS A 13 10.13 11.77 -3.63
CA LYS A 13 9.86 11.23 -2.29
C LYS A 13 8.35 11.15 -2.00
N ASP A 14 7.53 11.94 -2.67
CA ASP A 14 6.09 12.00 -2.46
C ASP A 14 5.41 10.84 -3.19
N LYS A 15 4.93 9.84 -2.44
CA LYS A 15 4.41 8.58 -3.02
C LYS A 15 2.90 8.56 -3.20
N PHE A 16 2.16 9.26 -2.35
CA PHE A 16 0.70 9.32 -2.37
C PHE A 16 0.20 10.52 -1.55
N LEU A 17 -1.08 10.85 -1.74
CA LEU A 17 -1.82 11.85 -0.95
C LEU A 17 -3.10 11.20 -0.43
N ILE A 18 -3.41 11.42 0.86
CA ILE A 18 -4.66 10.97 1.48
C ILE A 18 -5.56 12.19 1.65
N ILE A 19 -6.74 12.17 1.04
CA ILE A 19 -7.80 13.16 1.26
C ILE A 19 -8.98 12.39 1.83
N ALA A 20 -9.46 12.82 3.00
CA ALA A 20 -10.56 12.20 3.69
C ALA A 20 -11.29 13.25 4.54
N SER A 21 -12.56 12.99 4.83
CA SER A 21 -13.33 13.74 5.82
C SER A 21 -12.86 13.41 7.25
N ASP A 22 -13.32 14.20 8.20
CA ASP A 22 -13.13 14.05 9.64
C ASP A 22 -13.32 12.61 10.15
N GLY A 23 -14.35 11.89 9.70
CA GLY A 23 -14.62 10.53 10.17
C GLY A 23 -13.48 9.51 9.99
N ILE A 24 -12.51 9.73 9.10
CA ILE A 24 -11.28 8.92 9.05
C ILE A 24 -10.27 9.37 10.11
N TRP A 25 -10.09 10.69 10.27
CA TRP A 25 -9.12 11.30 11.17
C TRP A 25 -9.53 11.21 12.64
N ASP A 26 -10.82 11.03 12.90
CA ASP A 26 -11.36 10.72 14.23
C ASP A 26 -10.99 9.29 14.69
N MET A 27 -10.79 8.37 13.73
CA MET A 27 -10.49 6.95 14.01
C MET A 27 -9.01 6.60 13.91
N LEU A 28 -8.24 7.33 13.10
CA LEU A 28 -6.83 7.05 12.81
C LEU A 28 -5.98 8.29 12.93
N THR A 29 -4.82 8.15 13.55
CA THR A 29 -3.79 9.20 13.49
C THR A 29 -3.24 9.33 12.07
N PRO A 30 -2.77 10.53 11.65
CA PRO A 30 -2.14 10.71 10.33
C PRO A 30 -1.01 9.72 10.05
N LEU A 31 -0.20 9.39 11.08
CA LEU A 31 0.89 8.44 10.95
C LEU A 31 0.39 7.01 10.69
N GLN A 32 -0.67 6.56 11.37
CA GLN A 32 -1.28 5.24 11.12
C GLN A 32 -1.85 5.18 9.71
N ALA A 33 -2.55 6.21 9.25
CA ALA A 33 -3.11 6.24 7.90
C ALA A 33 -2.01 6.15 6.82
N VAL A 34 -0.93 6.93 6.97
CA VAL A 34 0.23 6.88 6.07
C VAL A 34 0.91 5.52 6.11
N LYS A 35 1.06 4.90 7.29
CA LYS A 35 1.65 3.57 7.43
C LYS A 35 0.83 2.51 6.71
N LEU A 36 -0.48 2.46 6.95
CA LEU A 36 -1.40 1.51 6.32
C LEU A 36 -1.37 1.61 4.79
N VAL A 37 -1.46 2.83 4.25
CA VAL A 37 -1.41 3.04 2.79
C VAL A 37 -0.02 2.70 2.23
N GLY A 38 1.06 3.07 2.94
CA GLY A 38 2.43 2.79 2.52
C GLY A 38 2.73 1.29 2.46
N GLU A 39 2.33 0.53 3.47
CA GLU A 39 2.47 -0.93 3.51
C GLU A 39 1.61 -1.61 2.44
N HIS A 40 0.36 -1.14 2.27
CA HIS A 40 -0.54 -1.59 1.21
C HIS A 40 0.07 -1.42 -0.19
N MET A 41 0.66 -0.25 -0.47
CA MET A 41 1.30 0.05 -1.75
C MET A 41 2.55 -0.81 -2.01
N LYS A 42 3.36 -1.10 -0.98
CA LYS A 42 4.51 -2.02 -1.12
C LYS A 42 4.03 -3.42 -1.51
N GLY A 43 3.00 -3.92 -0.84
CA GLY A 43 2.43 -5.24 -1.14
C GLY A 43 1.74 -5.33 -2.51
N LYS A 44 1.27 -4.20 -3.07
CA LYS A 44 0.64 -4.18 -4.41
C LYS A 44 1.58 -4.53 -5.55
N VAL A 45 2.89 -4.30 -5.40
CA VAL A 45 3.88 -4.63 -6.43
C VAL A 45 3.81 -6.12 -6.82
N HIS A 46 3.32 -6.97 -5.92
CA HIS A 46 3.14 -8.41 -6.15
C HIS A 46 1.90 -8.79 -6.98
N PHE A 47 0.98 -7.86 -7.28
CA PHE A 47 -0.13 -8.14 -8.22
C PHE A 47 0.31 -8.10 -9.69
N ASN A 48 1.43 -7.46 -9.99
CA ASN A 48 1.91 -7.38 -11.37
C ASN A 48 2.38 -8.76 -11.84
N PRO A 49 1.96 -9.24 -13.03
CA PRO A 49 2.46 -10.48 -13.61
C PRO A 49 4.00 -10.50 -13.60
N LEU A 50 4.58 -11.69 -13.42
CA LEU A 50 6.02 -11.85 -13.53
C LEU A 50 6.47 -11.40 -14.93
N LYS A 51 7.30 -10.36 -14.98
CA LYS A 51 8.00 -9.94 -16.20
C LYS A 51 9.45 -10.33 -16.03
N LEU A 52 9.94 -11.16 -16.94
CA LEU A 52 11.35 -11.52 -16.95
C LEU A 52 12.17 -10.27 -17.34
N PRO A 53 13.25 -9.96 -16.60
CA PRO A 53 14.07 -8.79 -16.89
C PRO A 53 14.81 -8.90 -18.23
N LYS A 54 15.04 -10.12 -18.72
CA LYS A 54 15.71 -10.44 -19.99
C LYS A 54 15.10 -11.71 -20.60
N LYS A 55 15.24 -11.91 -21.92
CA LYS A 55 14.75 -13.09 -22.64
C LYS A 55 15.63 -14.34 -22.39
N ASP A 56 16.93 -14.16 -22.24
CA ASP A 56 17.91 -15.25 -22.08
C ASP A 56 18.37 -15.38 -20.61
N ILE A 57 17.42 -15.70 -19.73
CA ILE A 57 17.69 -15.90 -18.30
C ILE A 57 17.86 -17.39 -17.98
N GLN A 58 18.79 -17.75 -17.10
CA GLN A 58 19.02 -19.16 -16.75
C GLN A 58 17.89 -19.68 -15.85
N LEU A 59 17.62 -20.98 -15.90
CA LEU A 59 16.60 -21.63 -15.06
C LEU A 59 16.86 -21.44 -13.56
N GLY A 60 18.14 -21.40 -13.15
CA GLY A 60 18.53 -21.12 -11.75
C GLY A 60 18.06 -19.73 -11.29
N ASP A 61 18.35 -18.70 -12.08
CA ASP A 61 17.94 -17.32 -11.79
C ASP A 61 16.40 -17.17 -11.78
N ILE A 62 15.70 -17.88 -12.67
CA ILE A 62 14.23 -17.93 -12.65
C ILE A 62 13.74 -18.54 -11.33
N ASN A 63 14.35 -19.63 -10.87
CA ASN A 63 13.96 -20.29 -9.62
C ASN A 63 14.18 -19.36 -8.41
N GLU A 64 15.31 -18.66 -8.33
CA GLU A 64 15.57 -17.67 -7.28
C GLU A 64 14.54 -16.52 -7.31
N LEU A 65 14.24 -16.00 -8.49
CA LEU A 65 13.23 -14.95 -8.68
C LEU A 65 11.84 -15.42 -8.21
N LEU A 66 11.48 -16.67 -8.51
CA LEU A 66 10.22 -17.27 -8.08
C LEU A 66 10.17 -17.52 -6.57
N LEU A 67 11.27 -17.94 -5.94
CA LEU A 67 11.37 -18.12 -4.49
C LEU A 67 11.20 -16.79 -3.76
N HIS A 68 11.93 -15.75 -4.17
CA HIS A 68 11.79 -14.40 -3.60
C HIS A 68 10.35 -13.88 -3.75
N ARG A 69 9.74 -14.11 -4.91
CA ARG A 69 8.34 -13.74 -5.15
C ARG A 69 7.36 -14.51 -4.27
N LYS A 70 7.59 -15.82 -4.06
CA LYS A 70 6.77 -16.66 -3.17
C LYS A 70 6.80 -16.15 -1.73
N GLU A 71 7.97 -15.74 -1.24
CA GLU A 71 8.09 -15.13 0.09
C GLU A 71 7.34 -13.81 0.18
N SER A 72 7.48 -12.97 -0.85
CA SER A 72 6.81 -11.66 -0.89
C SER A 72 5.29 -11.74 -1.07
N LEU A 73 4.75 -12.86 -1.56
CA LEU A 73 3.31 -13.12 -1.61
C LEU A 73 2.69 -13.29 -0.21
N LYS A 74 3.48 -13.57 0.83
CA LYS A 74 3.00 -13.59 2.22
C LYS A 74 2.55 -12.20 2.68
N SER A 75 3.15 -11.13 2.15
CA SER A 75 2.76 -9.73 2.40
C SER A 75 1.71 -9.19 1.43
N LYS A 76 0.95 -10.08 0.77
CA LYS A 76 -0.11 -9.66 -0.15
C LYS A 76 -1.21 -8.93 0.64
N PRO A 77 -1.55 -7.68 0.29
CA PRO A 77 -2.58 -6.95 1.01
C PRO A 77 -3.95 -7.60 0.76
N LYS A 78 -4.73 -7.73 1.83
CA LYS A 78 -6.09 -8.32 1.83
C LYS A 78 -7.02 -7.59 0.87
N ASP A 79 -6.97 -6.26 0.91
CA ASP A 79 -7.80 -5.39 0.08
C ASP A 79 -7.08 -5.01 -1.22
N ARG A 80 -7.79 -4.94 -2.34
CA ARG A 80 -7.20 -4.46 -3.62
C ARG A 80 -7.09 -2.93 -3.68
N ASN A 81 -7.97 -2.22 -2.99
CA ASN A 81 -8.00 -0.76 -2.94
C ASN A 81 -7.46 -0.26 -1.59
N ALA A 82 -6.57 0.73 -1.62
CA ALA A 82 -5.96 1.31 -0.42
C ALA A 82 -6.99 2.08 0.43
N ALA A 83 -7.98 2.72 -0.19
CA ALA A 83 -9.08 3.38 0.53
C ALA A 83 -9.96 2.36 1.26
N THR A 84 -10.30 1.23 0.62
CA THR A 84 -11.03 0.14 1.28
C THR A 84 -10.22 -0.44 2.44
N HIS A 85 -8.90 -0.59 2.25
CA HIS A 85 -7.99 -1.02 3.32
C HIS A 85 -8.03 -0.04 4.50
N LEU A 86 -7.91 1.26 4.21
CA LEU A 86 -7.92 2.32 5.21
C LEU A 86 -9.26 2.38 5.97
N ILE A 87 -10.39 2.33 5.26
CA ILE A 87 -11.74 2.32 5.86
C ILE A 87 -11.95 1.07 6.72
N ARG A 88 -11.50 -0.11 6.25
CA ARG A 88 -11.58 -1.35 7.03
C ARG A 88 -10.83 -1.23 8.35
N HIS A 89 -9.65 -0.60 8.36
CA HIS A 89 -8.87 -0.42 9.58
C HIS A 89 -9.42 0.69 10.47
N ALA A 90 -10.00 1.74 9.90
CA ALA A 90 -10.67 2.79 10.65
C ALA A 90 -11.92 2.27 11.40
N ILE A 91 -12.69 1.36 10.79
CA ILE A 91 -13.96 0.86 11.36
C ILE A 91 -13.76 -0.47 12.11
N GLY A 92 -12.85 -1.32 11.65
CA GLY A 92 -12.63 -2.68 12.17
C GLY A 92 -11.58 -2.77 13.28
N GLY A 93 -10.96 -1.66 13.69
CA GLY A 93 -10.00 -1.60 14.78
C GLY A 93 -10.65 -1.31 16.13
N THR A 94 -11.54 -2.19 16.62
CA THR A 94 -11.82 -2.23 18.06
C THR A 94 -10.73 -3.03 18.77
N GLU A 95 -10.69 -2.97 20.10
CA GLU A 95 -9.68 -3.51 21.03
C GLU A 95 -9.26 -5.00 20.88
N TYR A 96 -9.89 -5.74 19.96
CA TYR A 96 -9.50 -7.08 19.55
C TYR A 96 -8.95 -6.99 18.12
N GLY A 97 -7.62 -7.08 18.02
CA GLY A 97 -6.84 -6.84 16.81
C GLY A 97 -7.36 -7.55 15.55
N VAL A 98 -6.99 -6.96 14.41
CA VAL A 98 -7.20 -7.52 13.08
C VAL A 98 -6.29 -8.74 12.93
N ASP A 99 -6.87 -9.95 12.98
CA ASP A 99 -6.23 -11.21 12.57
C ASP A 99 -5.76 -11.17 11.09
#